data_AF-A0A5C7UX54-F1
#
_entry.id   AF-A0A5C7UX54-F1
#
_cell.length_a   1.000
_cell.length_b   1.000
_cell.length_c   1.000
_cell.angle_alpha   90.00
_cell.angle_beta   90.00
_cell.angle_gamma   90.00
#
_symmetry.space_group_name_H-M   'P 1'
#
loop_
_entity.id
_entity.type
_entity.pdbx_description
1 polymer ?
#
loop_
_entity_poly.entity_id
_entity_poly.type
_entity_poly.pdbx_seq_one_letter_code
_entity_poly.pdbx_strand_id
1 'polypeptide(L)' 'MSTNIENKPKQVTWFNGCGGRIGIVVGETGDFAYIGMALRHDEDDDVDHIMKYGAKFPLEAALLLPVSKHYSQT' A
#
# COMPACT_ATOMS: atom_id res chain seq x y z
N MET A 1 -22.15 -6.46 -9.91
CA MET A 1 -20.84 -6.82 -9.34
C MET A 1 -19.95 -5.60 -9.50
N SER A 2 -19.28 -5.20 -8.42
CA SER A 2 -18.69 -3.87 -8.19
C SER A 2 -17.86 -3.32 -9.36
N THR A 3 -18.10 -2.06 -9.68
CA THR A 3 -17.14 -1.16 -10.30
C THR A 3 -15.87 -1.20 -9.45
N ASN A 4 -14.91 -2.02 -9.86
CA ASN A 4 -13.54 -1.99 -9.36
C ASN A 4 -12.99 -0.65 -9.83
N ILE A 5 -13.19 0.40 -9.02
CA ILE A 5 -12.46 1.64 -9.19
C ILE A 5 -11.00 1.19 -9.15
N GLU A 6 -10.26 1.45 -10.22
CA GLU A 6 -8.81 1.27 -10.26
C GLU A 6 -8.22 2.21 -9.20
N ASN A 7 -8.27 1.78 -7.94
CA ASN A 7 -7.74 2.52 -6.82
C ASN A 7 -6.22 2.46 -6.97
N LYS A 8 -5.65 3.53 -7.52
CA LYS A 8 -4.21 3.68 -7.62
C LYS A 8 -3.62 3.89 -6.22
N PRO A 9 -2.36 3.51 -5.99
CA PRO A 9 -1.66 3.89 -4.78
C PRO A 9 -1.33 5.39 -4.80
N LYS A 10 -1.43 6.05 -3.65
CA LYS A 10 -0.88 7.39 -3.42
C LYS A 10 0.55 7.33 -2.92
N GLN A 11 0.76 6.46 -1.93
CA GLN A 11 2.04 6.29 -1.26
C GLN A 11 2.13 4.90 -0.66
N VAL A 12 3.37 4.43 -0.51
CA VAL A 12 3.69 3.22 0.24
C VAL A 12 4.76 3.51 1.27
N THR A 13 4.62 2.89 2.43
CA THR A 13 5.66 2.80 3.45
C THR A 13 6.13 1.36 3.58
N TRP A 14 7.44 1.17 3.62
CA TRP A 14 8.06 -0.15 3.75
C TRP A 14 8.81 -0.31 5.07
N PHE A 15 8.59 -1.46 5.71
CA PHE A 15 9.32 -1.90 6.89
C PHE A 15 10.08 -3.19 6.58
N ASN A 16 11.35 -3.24 6.95
CA ASN A 16 12.14 -4.47 6.89
C ASN A 16 12.02 -5.20 8.23
N GLY A 17 11.42 -6.38 8.20
CA GLY A 17 11.31 -7.27 9.37
C GLY A 17 12.16 -8.52 9.22
N CYS A 18 12.29 -9.29 10.30
CA CYS A 18 13.15 -10.48 10.35
C CYS A 18 12.67 -11.68 9.50
N GLY A 19 11.63 -11.50 8.67
CA GLY A 19 11.04 -12.54 7.80
C GLY A 19 10.52 -12.02 6.46
N GLY A 20 10.88 -10.80 6.07
CA GLY A 20 10.43 -10.18 4.82
C GLY A 20 10.16 -8.69 4.97
N ARG A 21 9.71 -8.08 3.87
CA ARG A 21 9.37 -6.66 3.80
C ARG A 21 7.84 -6.52 3.97
N ILE A 22 7.38 -5.59 4.80
CA ILE A 22 5.96 -5.30 5.02
C ILE A 22 5.65 -3.92 4.44
N GLY A 23 4.61 -3.84 3.62
CA GLY A 23 4.15 -2.62 2.98
C GLY A 23 2.84 -2.12 3.57
N ILE A 24 2.75 -0.82 3.79
CA ILE A 24 1.51 -0.12 4.08
C ILE A 24 1.24 0.84 2.93
N VAL A 25 0.16 0.62 2.20
CA VAL A 25 -0.23 1.38 1.02
C VAL A 25 -1.44 2.24 1.36
N VAL A 26 -1.36 3.54 1.04
CA VAL A 26 -2.50 4.46 1.11
C VAL A 26 -3.06 4.63 -0.29
N GLY A 27 -4.38 4.51 -0.45
CA GLY A 27 -5.06 4.70 -1.73
C GLY A 27 -4.98 6.15 -2.23
N GLU A 28 -5.17 6.33 -3.54
CA GLU A 28 -5.06 7.61 -4.25
C GLU A 28 -5.83 8.75 -3.59
N THR A 29 -7.09 8.51 -3.23
CA THR A 29 -7.95 9.51 -2.57
C THR A 29 -7.50 9.82 -1.14
N GLY A 30 -6.69 8.95 -0.54
CA GLY A 30 -6.26 9.07 0.85
C GLY A 30 -7.30 8.60 1.86
N ASP A 31 -8.36 7.91 1.45
CA ASP A 31 -9.48 7.54 2.34
C ASP A 31 -9.31 6.17 3.02
N PHE A 32 -8.34 5.37 2.58
CA PHE A 32 -8.09 4.04 3.09
C PHE A 32 -6.61 3.66 2.99
N ALA A 33 -6.21 2.75 3.87
CA ALA A 33 -4.89 2.17 3.87
C ALA A 33 -4.97 0.65 4.01
N TYR A 34 -4.03 -0.06 3.42
CA TYR A 34 -3.89 -1.50 3.48
C TYR A 34 -2.48 -1.90 3.90
N ILE A 35 -2.35 -3.00 4.64
CA ILE A 35 -1.09 -3.60 5.04
C ILE A 35 -0.96 -5.01 4.46
N GLY A 36 0.24 -5.36 4.02
CA GLY A 36 0.57 -6.72 3.62
C GLY A 36 2.06 -6.95 3.47
N MET A 37 2.44 -8.20 3.22
CA MET A 37 3.84 -8.56 2.99
C MET A 37 4.20 -8.41 1.52
N ALA A 38 5.40 -7.88 1.26
CA ALA A 38 6.03 -7.90 -0.05
C ALA A 38 6.70 -9.27 -0.25
N LEU A 39 6.05 -10.09 -1.06
CA LEU A 39 6.47 -11.46 -1.37
C LEU A 39 6.89 -11.60 -2.84
N ARG A 40 6.77 -10.52 -3.63
CA ARG A 40 7.08 -10.53 -5.06
C ARG A 40 8.47 -9.97 -5.31
N HIS A 41 8.88 -10.11 -6.56
CA HIS A 41 10.19 -9.62 -7.03
C HIS A 41 10.14 -8.14 -7.40
N ASP A 42 8.96 -7.59 -7.71
CA ASP A 42 8.78 -6.19 -8.09
C ASP A 42 7.95 -5.44 -7.03
N GLU A 43 8.37 -4.21 -6.73
CA GLU A 43 7.73 -3.38 -5.70
C GLU A 43 6.31 -2.97 -6.07
N ASP A 44 6.06 -2.64 -7.35
CA ASP A 44 4.75 -2.16 -7.80
C ASP A 44 3.75 -3.33 -7.85
N ASP A 45 4.19 -4.54 -8.22
CA ASP A 45 3.37 -5.74 -8.11
C ASP A 45 2.97 -6.06 -6.65
N ASP A 46 3.85 -5.81 -5.69
CA ASP A 46 3.53 -5.98 -4.26
C ASP A 46 2.54 -4.91 -3.78
N VAL A 47 2.68 -3.67 -4.22
CA VAL A 47 1.72 -2.60 -3.91
C VAL A 47 0.33 -2.92 -4.45
N ASP A 48 0.24 -3.35 -5.71
CA ASP A 48 -1.03 -3.75 -6.34
C ASP A 48 -1.67 -4.93 -5.60
N HIS A 49 -0.84 -5.89 -5.17
CA HIS A 49 -1.34 -7.02 -4.39
C HIS A 49 -1.86 -6.60 -3.01
N ILE A 50 -1.17 -5.70 -2.31
CA ILE A 50 -1.59 -5.17 -1.01
C ILE A 50 -2.87 -4.35 -1.16
N MET A 51 -3.00 -3.54 -2.20
CA MET A 51 -4.24 -2.79 -2.48
C MET A 51 -5.43 -3.71 -2.74
N LYS A 52 -5.21 -4.87 -3.37
CA LYS A 52 -6.27 -5.81 -3.74
C LYS A 52 -6.64 -6.80 -2.64
N TYR A 53 -5.66 -7.27 -1.86
CA TYR A 53 -5.82 -8.38 -0.92
C TYR A 53 -5.26 -8.11 0.48
N GLY A 54 -4.64 -6.95 0.70
CA GLY A 54 -4.09 -6.56 1.99
C GLY A 54 -5.17 -6.40 3.06
N ALA A 55 -4.75 -6.54 4.32
CA ALA A 55 -5.64 -6.26 5.45
C ALA A 55 -5.84 -4.74 5.58
N LYS A 56 -7.05 -4.32 5.99
CA LYS A 56 -7.29 -2.90 6.28
C LYS A 56 -6.36 -2.43 7.40
N PHE A 57 -5.75 -1.28 7.21
CA PHE A 57 -4.89 -0.63 8.19
C PHE A 57 -5.50 0.71 8.62
N PRO A 58 -5.36 1.13 9.89
CA PRO A 58 -5.86 2.42 10.34
C PRO A 58 -5.22 3.58 9.54
N LEU A 59 -6.05 4.33 8.81
CA LEU A 59 -5.58 5.41 7.93
C LEU A 59 -4.75 6.46 8.68
N GLU A 60 -5.25 6.95 9.81
CA GLU A 60 -4.57 7.93 10.65
C GLU A 60 -3.16 7.48 11.03
N ALA A 61 -3.01 6.19 11.36
CA ALA A 61 -1.69 5.64 11.65
C ALA A 61 -0.81 5.59 10.40
N ALA A 62 -1.34 5.20 9.23
CA ALA A 62 -0.58 5.13 7.98
C ALA A 62 -0.03 6.50 7.56
N LEU A 63 -0.80 7.57 7.78
CA LEU A 63 -0.40 8.93 7.41
C LEU A 63 0.72 9.50 8.28
N LEU A 64 0.94 8.94 9.48
CA LEU A 64 2.03 9.33 10.38
C LEU A 64 3.35 8.61 10.07
N LEU A 65 3.34 7.61 9.19
CA LEU A 65 4.52 6.80 8.88
C LEU A 65 5.40 7.48 7.82
N PRO A 66 6.73 7.23 7.86
CA PRO A 66 7.66 7.80 6.89
C PRO A 66 7.45 7.18 5.51
N VAL A 67 6.99 7.98 4.55
CA VAL A 67 6.73 7.50 3.19
C VAL A 67 8.01 7.03 2.52
N SER A 68 7.99 5.82 1.96
CA SER A 68 9.10 5.26 1.20
C SER A 68 9.05 5.66 -0.28
N LYS A 69 7.85 5.65 -0.88
CA LYS A 69 7.62 6.07 -2.27
C LYS A 69 6.26 6.76 -2.39
N HIS A 70 6.24 7.88 -3.08
CA HIS A 70 5.02 8.52 -3.55
C HIS A 70 4.78 8.11 -5.00
N TYR A 71 3.54 7.78 -5.32
CA TYR A 71 3.10 7.50 -6.67
C TYR A 71 2.50 8.80 -7.21
N SER A 72 3.31 9.57 -7.93
CA SER A 72 2.86 10.79 -8.57
C SER A 72 1.75 10.46 -9.57
N GLN A 73 0.66 11.22 -9.55
CA GLN A 73 -0.30 11.22 -10.64
C GLN A 73 0.39 11.80 -11.89
N THR A 74 0.85 10.94 -12.79
CA THR A 74 1.09 11.29 -14.19
C THR A 74 -0.10 10.90 -15.02
#